data_AF-A0A434I6P1-F1
#
_entry.id   AF-A0A434I6P1-F1
#
_cell.length_a   1.000
_cell.length_b   1.000
_cell.length_c   1.000
_cell.angle_alpha   90.00
_cell.angle_beta   90.00
_cell.angle_gamma   90.00
#
_symmetry.space_group_name_H-M   'P 1'
#
loop_
_entity.id
_entity.type
_entity.pdbx_description
1 polymer ?
#
loop_
_entity_poly.entity_id
_entity_poly.type
_entity_poly.pdbx_seq_one_letter_code
_entity_poly.pdbx_strand_id
1 'polypeptide(L)'
;MRLNRNLCQWRVWVFIAAMALWPRTAPADTLTPERITAALSKLEALAEAAVEDGAVPGLAIGVVRDDEVIFLKGFGHREAGKPETVDADTVFQIASLSKPVSATVVA
;
A
#
# COMPACT_ATOMS: atom_id res chain seq x y z
N MET A 1 -42.97 -43.99 5.01
CA MET A 1 -41.80 -43.40 4.33
C MET A 1 -41.10 -42.42 5.27
N ARG A 2 -40.03 -42.85 5.97
CA ARG A 2 -39.12 -41.96 6.72
C ARG A 2 -37.78 -41.99 5.99
N LEU A 3 -37.57 -41.04 5.09
CA LEU A 3 -36.32 -40.90 4.36
C LEU A 3 -35.21 -40.47 5.34
N ASN A 4 -34.08 -41.17 5.26
CA ASN A 4 -33.03 -41.21 6.26
C ASN A 4 -32.31 -39.84 6.41
N ARG A 5 -32.72 -39.02 7.40
CA ARG A 5 -32.21 -37.67 7.72
C ARG A 5 -30.69 -37.62 7.97
N ASN A 6 -30.10 -38.77 8.28
CA ASN A 6 -28.70 -38.92 8.65
C ASN A 6 -27.75 -38.88 7.44
N LEU A 7 -28.23 -39.26 6.23
CA LEU A 7 -27.41 -39.20 5.01
C LEU A 7 -27.23 -37.76 4.49
N CYS A 8 -28.23 -36.89 4.71
CA CYS A 8 -28.14 -35.48 4.29
C CYS A 8 -27.16 -34.71 5.18
N GLN A 9 -27.18 -34.95 6.50
CA GLN A 9 -26.26 -34.28 7.42
C GLN A 9 -24.82 -34.72 7.23
N TRP A 10 -24.56 -36.01 6.97
CA TRP A 10 -23.19 -36.48 6.76
C TRP A 10 -22.53 -35.88 5.52
N ARG A 11 -23.31 -35.70 4.43
CA ARG A 11 -22.83 -35.03 3.21
C ARG A 11 -22.51 -33.56 3.47
N VAL A 12 -23.34 -32.84 4.22
CA VAL A 12 -23.12 -31.42 4.55
C VAL A 12 -21.83 -31.23 5.36
N TRP A 13 -21.56 -32.08 6.35
CA TRP A 13 -20.34 -31.98 7.17
C TRP A 13 -19.05 -32.33 6.38
N VAL A 14 -19.12 -33.28 5.45
CA VAL A 14 -18.00 -33.60 4.55
C VAL A 14 -17.68 -32.43 3.61
N PHE A 15 -18.70 -31.74 3.09
CA PHE A 15 -18.50 -30.55 2.25
C PHE A 15 -17.90 -29.36 3.03
N ILE A 16 -18.31 -29.12 4.28
CA ILE A 16 -17.75 -28.05 5.13
C ILE A 16 -16.29 -28.34 5.49
N ALA A 17 -15.96 -29.60 5.84
CA ALA A 17 -14.59 -30.00 6.13
C ALA A 17 -13.67 -29.85 4.90
N ALA A 18 -14.18 -30.16 3.70
CA ALA A 18 -13.42 -30.02 2.45
C ALA A 18 -13.13 -28.54 2.09
N MET A 19 -14.02 -27.60 2.43
CA MET A 19 -13.77 -26.16 2.22
C MET A 19 -12.78 -25.57 3.24
N ALA A 20 -12.77 -26.06 4.48
CA ALA A 20 -11.86 -25.59 5.53
C ALA A 20 -10.40 -26.00 5.28
N LEU A 21 -10.18 -27.09 4.54
CA LEU A 21 -8.86 -27.62 4.18
C LEU A 21 -8.40 -27.18 2.78
N TRP A 22 -9.13 -26.26 2.12
CA TRP A 22 -8.72 -25.78 0.81
C TRP A 22 -7.45 -24.94 0.93
N PRO A 23 -6.31 -25.34 0.34
CA PRO A 23 -5.12 -24.52 0.37
C PRO A 23 -5.41 -23.22 -0.39
N ARG A 24 -5.46 -22.10 0.34
CA ARG A 24 -5.40 -20.75 -0.23
C ARG A 24 -3.95 -20.39 -0.49
N THR A 25 -3.29 -21.13 -1.38
CA THR A 25 -2.00 -20.70 -1.91
C THR A 25 -2.29 -19.77 -3.09
N ALA A 26 -2.46 -18.47 -2.81
CA ALA A 26 -2.28 -17.48 -3.85
C ALA A 26 -0.78 -17.46 -4.20
N PRO A 27 -0.40 -17.58 -5.49
CA PRO A 27 0.99 -17.40 -5.87
C PRO A 27 1.45 -16.01 -5.42
N ALA A 28 2.57 -15.96 -4.69
CA ALA A 28 3.20 -14.68 -4.38
C ALA A 28 3.79 -14.14 -5.68
N ASP A 29 3.23 -13.03 -6.13
CA ASP A 29 3.63 -12.38 -7.37
C ASP A 29 5.06 -11.85 -7.22
N THR A 30 6.00 -12.32 -8.05
CA THR A 30 7.43 -11.97 -7.89
C THR A 30 7.67 -10.49 -8.18
N LEU A 31 8.35 -9.78 -7.28
CA LEU A 31 8.72 -8.37 -7.46
C LEU A 31 9.96 -8.27 -8.36
N THR A 32 9.76 -8.32 -9.68
CA THR A 32 10.86 -8.11 -10.64
C THR A 32 11.20 -6.62 -10.76
N PRO A 33 12.44 -6.27 -11.15
CA PRO A 33 12.84 -4.88 -11.37
C PRO A 33 11.92 -4.11 -12.33
N GLU A 34 11.44 -4.76 -13.38
CA GLU A 34 10.56 -4.17 -14.38
C GLU A 34 9.20 -3.78 -13.78
N ARG A 35 8.68 -4.62 -12.89
CA ARG A 35 7.43 -4.34 -12.17
C ARG A 35 7.59 -3.19 -11.20
N ILE A 36 8.74 -3.10 -10.52
CA ILE A 36 9.05 -1.99 -9.62
C ILE A 36 9.10 -0.69 -10.42
N THR A 37 9.86 -0.65 -11.52
CA THR A 37 9.93 0.52 -12.39
C THR A 37 8.55 0.94 -12.90
N ALA A 38 7.74 -0.01 -13.38
CA ALA A 38 6.38 0.27 -13.82
C ALA A 38 5.47 0.79 -12.68
N ALA A 39 5.64 0.31 -11.46
CA ALA A 39 4.90 0.79 -10.30
C ALA A 39 5.33 2.21 -9.89
N LEU A 40 6.63 2.52 -9.93
CA LEU A 40 7.16 3.85 -9.65
C LEU A 40 6.66 4.87 -10.67
N SER A 41 6.62 4.54 -11.97
CA SER A 41 6.04 5.43 -12.99
C SER A 41 4.55 5.69 -12.76
N LYS A 42 3.79 4.68 -12.34
CA LYS A 42 2.37 4.85 -11.98
C LYS A 42 2.20 5.71 -10.74
N LEU A 43 3.05 5.53 -9.73
CA LEU A 43 3.04 6.32 -8.50
C LEU A 43 3.34 7.80 -8.80
N GLU A 44 4.29 8.07 -9.68
CA GLU A 44 4.61 9.42 -10.15
C GLU A 44 3.40 10.08 -10.83
N ALA A 45 2.75 9.38 -11.79
CA ALA A 45 1.56 9.90 -12.45
C ALA A 45 0.38 10.16 -11.48
N LEU A 46 0.22 9.33 -10.45
CA LEU A 46 -0.80 9.56 -9.40
C LEU A 46 -0.48 10.78 -8.54
N ALA A 47 0.80 11.02 -8.23
CA ALA A 47 1.23 12.19 -7.48
C ALA A 47 1.01 13.47 -8.28
N GLU A 48 1.37 13.48 -9.56
CA GLU A 48 1.13 14.58 -10.48
C GLU A 48 -0.37 14.88 -10.58
N ALA A 49 -1.21 13.87 -10.82
CA ALA A 49 -2.65 14.03 -10.90
C ALA A 49 -3.25 14.60 -9.59
N ALA A 50 -2.78 14.17 -8.42
CA ALA A 50 -3.26 14.70 -7.14
C ALA A 50 -2.96 16.20 -6.96
N VAL A 51 -1.85 16.69 -7.51
CA VAL A 51 -1.51 18.12 -7.52
C VAL A 51 -2.33 18.85 -8.58
N GLU A 52 -2.42 18.32 -9.80
CA GLU A 52 -3.16 18.93 -10.92
C GLU A 52 -4.68 19.04 -10.64
N ASP A 53 -5.26 18.02 -10.02
CA ASP A 53 -6.66 18.00 -9.59
C ASP A 53 -6.94 18.90 -8.38
N GLY A 54 -5.89 19.52 -7.79
CA GLY A 54 -6.00 20.43 -6.66
C GLY A 54 -6.30 19.76 -5.32
N ALA A 55 -6.06 18.45 -5.18
CA ALA A 55 -6.30 17.73 -3.93
C ALA A 55 -5.32 18.18 -2.83
N VAL A 56 -4.09 18.52 -3.21
CA VAL A 56 -3.07 19.10 -2.33
C VAL A 56 -2.24 20.15 -3.10
N PRO A 57 -1.70 21.19 -2.43
CA PRO A 57 -0.78 22.13 -3.07
C PRO A 57 0.51 21.46 -3.57
N GLY A 58 1.00 20.47 -2.83
CA GLY A 58 2.20 19.71 -3.14
C GLY A 58 2.41 18.55 -2.16
N LEU A 59 3.27 17.60 -2.53
CA LEU A 59 3.58 16.41 -1.74
C LEU A 59 4.99 15.88 -2.07
N ALA A 60 5.56 15.07 -1.18
CA ALA A 60 6.83 14.38 -1.43
C ALA A 60 6.68 12.87 -1.20
N ILE A 61 7.37 12.06 -2.00
CA ILE A 61 7.33 10.60 -1.95
C ILE A 61 8.75 10.05 -1.90
N GLY A 62 9.01 9.17 -0.93
CA GLY A 62 10.21 8.34 -0.84
C GLY A 62 9.84 6.86 -0.84
N VAL A 63 10.58 6.03 -1.59
CA VAL A 63 10.44 4.57 -1.62
C VAL A 63 11.80 3.94 -1.32
N VAL A 64 11.82 3.08 -0.29
CA VAL A 64 13.01 2.34 0.15
C VAL A 64 12.80 0.85 -0.09
N ARG A 65 13.82 0.17 -0.63
CA ARG A 65 13.86 -1.28 -0.82
C ARG A 65 15.26 -1.78 -0.53
N ASP A 66 15.37 -2.86 0.26
CA ASP A 66 16.65 -3.46 0.65
C ASP A 66 17.64 -2.41 1.19
N ASP A 67 17.14 -1.53 2.07
CA ASP A 67 17.85 -0.38 2.66
C ASP A 67 18.35 0.70 1.68
N GLU A 68 17.97 0.63 0.40
CA GLU A 68 18.28 1.63 -0.63
C GLU A 68 17.07 2.50 -0.98
N VAL A 69 17.29 3.82 -1.09
CA VAL A 69 16.28 4.74 -1.61
C VAL A 69 16.23 4.61 -3.13
N ILE A 70 15.17 3.98 -3.64
CA ILE A 70 14.98 3.72 -5.08
C ILE A 70 14.11 4.77 -5.78
N PHE A 71 13.47 5.65 -5.01
CA PHE A 71 12.67 6.78 -5.52
C PHE A 71 12.59 7.86 -4.44
N LEU A 72 12.86 9.12 -4.82
CA LEU A 72 12.72 10.29 -3.94
C LEU A 72 12.39 11.52 -4.78
N LYS A 73 11.16 11.99 -4.73
CA LYS A 73 10.68 13.14 -5.54
C LYS A 73 9.67 14.00 -4.78
N GLY A 74 9.70 15.30 -5.07
CA GLY A 74 8.69 16.28 -4.66
C GLY A 74 7.81 16.71 -5.85
N PHE A 75 6.58 17.11 -5.55
CA PHE A 75 5.56 17.50 -6.53
C PHE A 75 4.82 18.75 -6.04
N GLY A 76 4.46 19.64 -6.98
CA GLY A 76 3.69 20.84 -6.68
C GLY A 76 4.44 21.87 -5.83
N HIS A 77 3.69 22.66 -5.08
CA HIS A 77 4.17 23.80 -4.30
C HIS A 77 4.06 23.57 -2.79
N ARG A 78 4.98 24.17 -2.03
CA ARG A 78 5.02 24.07 -0.56
C ARG A 78 3.79 24.68 0.08
N GLU A 79 3.25 25.73 -0.53
CA GLU A 79 2.10 26.47 -0.05
C GLU A 79 1.19 26.85 -1.23
N ALA A 80 -0.12 26.86 -1.00
CA ALA A 80 -1.10 27.23 -2.02
C ALA A 80 -0.89 28.67 -2.49
N GLY A 81 -0.81 28.87 -3.80
CA GLY A 81 -0.67 30.19 -4.42
C GLY A 81 0.74 30.80 -4.34
N LYS A 82 1.73 30.07 -3.81
CA LYS A 82 3.13 30.53 -3.77
C LYS A 82 4.00 29.75 -4.76
N PRO A 83 5.10 30.34 -5.26
CA PRO A 83 5.90 29.72 -6.31
C PRO A 83 6.85 28.61 -5.82
N GLU A 84 7.16 28.56 -4.52
CA GLU A 84 8.15 27.61 -4.00
C GLU A 84 7.69 26.16 -4.14
N THR A 85 8.52 25.33 -4.77
CA THR A 85 8.21 23.93 -5.07
C THR A 85 8.57 23.00 -3.92
N VAL A 86 7.85 21.89 -3.81
CA VAL A 86 8.27 20.78 -2.94
C VAL A 86 9.45 20.04 -3.57
N ASP A 87 10.46 19.76 -2.76
CA ASP A 87 11.62 18.94 -3.09
C ASP A 87 11.90 17.92 -1.98
N ALA A 88 12.96 17.11 -2.14
CA ALA A 88 13.35 16.08 -1.18
C ALA A 88 13.74 16.64 0.21
N ASP A 89 14.13 17.91 0.29
CA ASP A 89 14.61 18.57 1.51
C ASP A 89 13.53 19.45 2.17
N THR A 90 12.32 19.46 1.60
CA THR A 90 11.20 20.25 2.11
C THR A 90 10.73 19.70 3.46
N VAL A 91 10.68 20.56 4.48
CA VAL A 91 10.24 20.18 5.83
C VAL A 91 8.72 20.22 5.94
N PHE A 92 8.13 19.10 6.36
CA PHE A 92 6.70 18.97 6.61
C PHE A 92 6.38 18.87 8.10
N GLN A 93 5.18 19.30 8.50
CA GLN A 93 4.64 19.01 9.82
C GLN A 93 4.17 17.54 9.85
N ILE A 94 4.88 16.70 10.62
CA ILE A 94 4.72 15.24 10.56
C ILE A 94 3.61 14.69 11.48
N ALA A 95 3.00 15.52 12.33
CA ALA A 95 1.89 15.15 13.23
C ALA A 95 2.12 13.79 13.94
N SER A 96 1.20 12.83 13.80
CA SER A 96 1.28 11.52 14.46
C SER A 96 2.43 10.64 13.96
N LEU A 97 3.12 10.97 12.86
CA LEU A 97 4.34 10.28 12.46
C LEU A 97 5.51 10.54 13.44
N SER A 98 5.39 11.50 14.35
CA SER A 98 6.31 11.64 15.49
C SER A 98 6.32 10.41 16.41
N LYS A 99 5.21 9.68 16.51
CA LYS A 99 5.07 8.51 17.41
C LYS A 99 6.06 7.39 17.10
N PRO A 100 6.12 6.84 15.86
CA PRO A 100 7.10 5.80 15.55
C PRO A 100 8.54 6.27 15.78
N VAL A 101 8.87 7.54 15.50
CA VAL A 101 10.21 8.09 15.78
C VAL A 101 10.53 8.02 17.27
N SER A 102 9.64 8.53 18.13
CA SER A 102 9.83 8.47 19.58
C SER A 102 9.85 7.04 20.13
N ALA A 103 9.07 6.13 19.55
CA ALA A 103 9.08 4.72 19.94
C ALA A 103 10.45 4.06 19.68
N THR A 104 11.08 4.36 18.54
CA THR A 104 12.43 3.86 18.21
C THR A 104 13.49 4.35 19.20
N VAL A 105 13.35 5.56 19.75
CA VAL A 105 14.31 6.08 20.76
C VAL A 105 14.28 5.25 22.05
N VAL A 106 13.13 4.67 22.40
CA VAL A 106 12.95 3.88 23.62
C VAL A 106 13.29 2.40 23.42
N ALA A 107 13.12 1.88 22.20
CA ALA A 107 13.31 0.47 21.84
C ALA A 107 14.77 0.02 22.01
#